data_AF-A0A960ZWZ7-F1
#
_entry.id   AF-A0A960ZWZ7-F1
#
_cell.length_a   1.000
_cell.length_b   1.000
_cell.length_c   1.000
_cell.angle_alpha   90.00
_cell.angle_beta   90.00
_cell.angle_gamma   90.00
#
_symmetry.space_group_name_H-M   'P 1'
#
loop_
_entity.id
_entity.type
_entity.pdbx_description
1 polymer ?
#
loop_
_entity_poly.entity_id
_entity_poly.type
_entity_poly.pdbx_seq_one_letter_code
_entity_poly.pdbx_strand_id
1 'polypeptide(L)'
;MNSSRRHFFKTTLGGGGALLLSSCERITTEINQALGEAVPPRIVVPEGAEIDPDFHLLSRAAYGPWPGDLARIKRIGRAAWLEEQLRPEGISDTLCDLRAERFESLYFSAGDAYEFRKPVLRDELMRHTFLRAVYSQRQLFEVMVEFWTDHLNIDLSKGDCVYLKPSDDRDVIRRHALGNFRDLIRASATSPAMLVYLDGKSNKVRRGSDDKPNENYARELLELHTLGVDGGYTQQDVREAARCLSGWTFDRNRFFAMNQSEGFFRNDWHDDGAKKVLGQTIAAGGGEKDLDALIDIACRHPSTAKFIATKLCHRFVSYEPPANLVDRLASV
;
A
#
# COMPACT_ATOMS: atom_id res chain seq x y z
N MET A 1 36.55 35.46 39.41
CA MET A 1 37.43 34.67 38.52
C MET A 1 36.60 34.14 37.37
N ASN A 2 36.71 34.76 36.20
CA ASN A 2 35.99 34.38 34.98
C ASN A 2 36.64 33.15 34.34
N SER A 3 36.02 31.98 34.47
CA SER A 3 36.37 30.83 33.64
C SER A 3 35.48 30.83 32.40
N SER A 4 36.06 31.16 31.25
CA SER A 4 35.41 31.26 29.95
C SER A 4 34.97 29.89 29.43
N ARG A 5 33.83 29.85 28.71
CA ARG A 5 33.27 28.68 27.99
C ARG A 5 34.27 27.92 27.11
N ARG A 6 35.43 28.54 26.78
CA ARG A 6 36.57 27.87 26.10
C ARG A 6 37.28 26.80 26.94
N HIS A 7 37.19 26.84 28.27
CA HIS A 7 37.84 25.83 29.12
C HIS A 7 37.01 24.54 29.19
N PHE A 8 35.67 24.66 29.22
CA PHE A 8 34.75 23.52 29.16
C PHE A 8 34.92 22.68 27.90
N PHE A 9 35.10 23.31 26.73
CA PHE A 9 35.34 22.59 25.48
C PHE A 9 36.73 21.93 25.38
N LYS A 10 37.73 22.39 26.14
CA LYS A 10 39.07 21.79 26.14
C LYS A 10 39.21 20.61 27.08
N THR A 11 38.48 20.56 28.19
CA THR A 11 38.49 19.40 29.10
C THR A 11 37.71 18.20 28.58
N THR A 12 36.66 18.41 27.78
CA THR A 12 35.85 17.29 27.23
C THR A 12 36.51 16.61 26.02
N LEU A 13 37.52 17.22 25.40
CA LEU A 13 38.28 16.62 24.28
C LEU A 13 39.56 15.89 24.72
N GLY A 14 39.91 15.92 26.00
CA GLY A 14 41.21 15.45 26.51
C GLY A 14 41.25 14.07 27.16
N GLY A 15 40.12 13.39 27.36
CA GLY A 15 40.13 12.09 28.03
C GLY A 15 38.83 11.32 27.86
N GLY A 16 38.90 10.15 27.23
CA GLY A 16 37.85 9.15 27.21
C GLY A 16 36.66 9.50 26.32
N GLY A 17 36.76 9.25 25.02
CA GLY A 17 35.62 9.47 24.13
C GLY A 17 35.86 9.25 22.65
N ALA A 18 36.72 8.31 22.26
CA ALA A 18 36.58 7.69 20.95
C ALA A 18 35.40 6.69 20.99
N LEU A 19 34.22 7.15 21.43
CA LEU A 19 32.98 6.41 21.21
C LEU A 19 32.57 6.71 19.78
N LEU A 20 33.14 5.88 18.92
CA LEU A 20 32.68 5.47 17.61
C LEU A 20 31.30 6.07 17.26
N LEU A 21 31.29 6.95 16.27
CA LEU A 21 30.15 7.20 15.39
C LEU A 21 29.85 5.94 14.55
N SER A 22 29.81 4.77 15.18
CA SER A 22 29.17 3.60 14.61
C SER A 22 27.69 3.93 14.62
N SER A 23 27.16 4.19 13.43
CA SER A 23 25.73 4.32 13.16
C SER A 23 24.95 3.33 14.03
N CYS A 24 23.82 3.77 14.62
CA CYS A 24 22.95 2.91 15.42
C CYS A 24 22.74 1.54 14.77
N GLU A 25 22.77 1.47 13.44
CA GLU A 25 22.81 0.28 12.61
C GLU A 25 23.80 -0.82 13.03
N ARG A 26 25.03 -0.53 13.44
CA ARG A 26 25.97 -1.57 13.94
C ARG A 26 25.50 -2.15 15.26
N ILE A 27 25.11 -1.29 16.19
CA ILE A 27 24.60 -1.70 17.51
C ILE A 27 23.30 -2.50 17.34
N THR A 28 22.37 -2.05 16.48
CA THR A 28 21.13 -2.79 16.22
C THR A 28 21.40 -4.11 15.49
N THR A 29 22.40 -4.19 14.63
CA THR A 29 22.80 -5.44 13.97
C THR A 29 23.41 -6.43 14.96
N GLU A 30 24.27 -5.96 15.86
CA GLU A 30 24.87 -6.79 16.93
C GLU A 30 23.79 -7.29 17.90
N ILE A 31 22.82 -6.45 18.27
CA ILE A 31 21.66 -6.86 19.07
C ILE A 31 20.83 -7.91 18.33
N ASN A 32 20.52 -7.72 17.05
CA ASN A 32 19.78 -8.72 16.26
C ASN A 32 20.53 -10.06 16.17
N GLN A 33 21.86 -10.04 16.00
CA GLN A 33 22.67 -11.25 16.02
C GLN A 33 22.60 -11.97 17.38
N ALA A 34 22.68 -11.21 18.48
CA ALA A 34 22.57 -11.75 19.83
C ALA A 34 21.18 -12.33 20.13
N LEU A 35 20.13 -11.80 19.49
CA LEU A 35 18.75 -12.27 19.62
C LEU A 35 18.39 -13.38 18.59
N GLY A 36 19.30 -13.75 17.70
CA GLY A 36 19.07 -14.78 16.68
C GLY A 36 18.26 -14.32 15.46
N GLU A 37 18.13 -13.01 15.26
CA GLU A 37 17.33 -12.37 14.20
C GLU A 37 18.18 -11.86 13.02
N ALA A 38 19.37 -12.43 12.76
CA ALA A 38 20.32 -11.94 11.76
C ALA A 38 20.65 -12.95 10.64
N VAL A 39 21.09 -12.44 9.47
CA VAL A 39 21.57 -13.22 8.32
C VAL A 39 22.81 -14.06 8.71
N PRO A 40 22.84 -15.40 8.48
CA PRO A 40 23.95 -16.26 8.83
C PRO A 40 25.12 -15.96 7.89
N PRO A 41 26.34 -16.31 8.31
CA PRO A 41 27.54 -16.11 7.51
C PRO A 41 27.54 -16.93 6.19
N ARG A 42 26.68 -17.95 6.07
CA ARG A 42 26.55 -18.75 4.86
C ARG A 42 25.10 -19.17 4.64
N ILE A 43 24.59 -18.89 3.45
CA ILE A 43 23.28 -19.37 2.98
C ILE A 43 23.53 -20.69 2.24
N VAL A 44 22.84 -21.76 2.66
CA VAL A 44 22.84 -23.05 1.94
C VAL A 44 21.50 -23.16 1.23
N VAL A 45 21.53 -23.24 -0.10
CA VAL A 45 20.32 -23.41 -0.91
C VAL A 45 19.90 -24.89 -0.84
N PRO A 46 18.62 -25.21 -0.55
CA PRO A 46 18.15 -26.59 -0.60
C PRO A 46 18.21 -27.15 -2.02
N GLU A 47 18.72 -28.37 -2.17
CA GLU A 47 18.68 -29.14 -3.43
C GLU A 47 17.74 -30.34 -3.23
N GLY A 48 16.70 -30.45 -4.08
CA GLY A 48 15.71 -31.52 -4.01
C GLY A 48 14.80 -31.54 -5.24
N ALA A 49 14.26 -32.72 -5.59
CA ALA A 49 13.33 -32.89 -6.71
C ALA A 49 11.89 -32.44 -6.38
N GLU A 50 11.55 -32.36 -5.10
CA GLU A 50 10.26 -31.88 -4.59
C GLU A 50 10.44 -30.55 -3.86
N ILE A 51 9.45 -29.67 -3.98
CA ILE A 51 9.46 -28.38 -3.28
C ILE A 51 9.10 -28.64 -1.81
N ASP A 52 10.03 -28.37 -0.90
CA ASP A 52 9.78 -28.40 0.56
C ASP A 52 8.59 -27.46 0.86
N PRO A 53 7.46 -27.97 1.38
CA PRO A 53 6.27 -27.16 1.62
C PRO A 53 6.48 -26.02 2.63
N ASP A 54 7.42 -26.15 3.57
CA ASP A 54 7.75 -25.10 4.53
C ASP A 54 8.55 -23.98 3.84
N PHE A 55 9.49 -24.36 2.97
CA PHE A 55 10.22 -23.42 2.13
C PHE A 55 9.32 -22.71 1.11
N HIS A 56 8.41 -23.45 0.49
CA HIS A 56 7.42 -22.89 -0.44
C HIS A 56 6.56 -21.83 0.24
N LEU A 57 6.04 -22.14 1.44
CA LEU A 57 5.27 -21.18 2.22
C LEU A 57 6.05 -19.89 2.45
N LEU A 58 7.29 -19.97 2.94
CA LEU A 58 8.11 -18.78 3.20
C LEU A 58 8.49 -18.02 1.93
N SER A 59 8.67 -18.70 0.81
CA SER A 59 8.98 -18.05 -0.48
C SER A 59 7.76 -17.33 -1.08
N ARG A 60 6.54 -17.70 -0.66
CA ARG A 60 5.29 -17.18 -1.20
C ARG A 60 4.61 -16.18 -0.27
N ALA A 61 4.64 -16.45 1.04
CA ALA A 61 4.01 -15.65 2.09
C ALA A 61 4.98 -14.73 2.84
N ALA A 62 6.27 -14.76 2.50
CA ALA A 62 7.30 -13.83 2.98
C ALA A 62 8.21 -13.43 1.81
N TYR A 63 9.26 -12.67 2.09
CA TYR A 63 10.34 -12.35 1.12
C TYR A 63 11.39 -13.47 0.99
N GLY A 64 10.99 -14.71 1.29
CA GLY A 64 11.88 -15.86 1.44
C GLY A 64 12.18 -16.18 2.91
N PRO A 65 12.84 -17.31 3.18
CA PRO A 65 13.13 -17.73 4.55
C PRO A 65 14.21 -16.84 5.18
N TRP A 66 13.90 -16.26 6.34
CA TRP A 66 14.91 -15.71 7.24
C TRP A 66 15.57 -16.86 8.03
N PRO A 67 16.80 -16.68 8.49
CA PRO A 67 17.49 -17.66 9.32
C PRO A 67 16.68 -18.03 10.55
N GLY A 68 16.49 -19.34 10.75
CA GLY A 68 15.67 -19.86 11.83
C GLY A 68 14.19 -20.07 11.46
N ASP A 69 13.67 -19.46 10.38
CA ASP A 69 12.25 -19.58 10.03
C ASP A 69 11.83 -21.01 9.70
N LEU A 70 12.64 -21.74 8.92
CA LEU A 70 12.36 -23.14 8.61
C LEU A 70 12.33 -24.01 9.87
N ALA A 71 13.26 -23.79 10.81
CA ALA A 71 13.27 -24.51 12.09
C ALA A 71 12.05 -24.14 12.94
N ARG A 72 11.65 -22.86 12.90
CA ARG A 72 10.46 -22.37 13.58
C ARG A 72 9.18 -22.99 13.03
N ILE A 73 8.98 -23.00 11.71
CA ILE A 73 7.83 -23.64 11.06
C ILE A 73 7.78 -25.12 11.41
N LYS A 74 8.91 -25.84 11.38
CA LYS A 74 8.96 -27.26 11.80
C LYS A 74 8.53 -27.48 13.24
N ARG A 75 8.74 -26.49 14.12
CA ARG A 75 8.37 -26.55 15.54
C ARG A 75 6.89 -26.21 15.77
N ILE A 76 6.36 -25.15 15.14
CA ILE A 76 4.99 -24.65 15.41
C ILE A 76 3.95 -25.13 14.40
N GLY A 77 4.39 -25.57 13.22
CA GLY A 77 3.54 -25.94 12.09
C GLY A 77 3.15 -24.76 11.18
N ARG A 78 2.98 -25.04 9.89
CA ARG A 78 2.60 -24.05 8.85
C ARG A 78 1.31 -23.28 9.17
N ALA A 79 0.29 -23.98 9.66
CA ALA A 79 -0.99 -23.38 10.01
C ALA A 79 -0.87 -22.36 11.15
N ALA A 80 -0.13 -22.70 12.22
CA ALA A 80 0.09 -21.78 13.34
C ALA A 80 0.91 -20.56 12.92
N TRP A 81 1.93 -20.75 12.07
CA TRP A 81 2.70 -19.63 11.51
C TRP A 81 1.82 -18.70 10.68
N LEU A 82 0.94 -19.24 9.83
CA LEU A 82 0.00 -18.45 9.01
C LEU A 82 -1.00 -17.67 9.88
N GLU A 83 -1.60 -18.32 10.88
CA GLU A 83 -2.55 -17.67 11.80
C GLU A 83 -1.91 -16.50 12.57
N GLU A 84 -0.65 -16.64 12.96
CA GLU A 84 0.12 -15.56 13.57
C GLU A 84 0.37 -14.41 12.59
N GLN A 85 0.80 -14.71 11.36
CA GLN A 85 1.10 -13.72 10.32
C GLN A 85 -0.14 -12.97 9.82
N LEU A 86 -1.32 -13.59 9.91
CA LEU A 86 -2.62 -12.94 9.63
C LEU A 86 -3.06 -11.95 10.72
N ARG A 87 -2.35 -11.90 11.87
CA ARG A 87 -2.59 -10.99 12.99
C ARG A 87 -1.33 -10.18 13.31
N PRO A 88 -0.89 -9.30 12.39
CA PRO A 88 0.37 -8.57 12.52
C PRO A 88 0.46 -7.73 13.81
N GLU A 89 -0.68 -7.28 14.36
CA GLU A 89 -0.77 -6.57 15.64
C GLU A 89 -0.27 -7.39 16.83
N GLY A 90 -0.32 -8.73 16.74
CA GLY A 90 0.22 -9.65 17.75
C GLY A 90 1.73 -9.90 17.61
N ILE A 91 2.36 -9.44 16.53
CA ILE A 91 3.78 -9.61 16.24
C ILE A 91 4.49 -8.30 16.58
N SER A 92 5.46 -8.36 17.49
CA SER A 92 6.32 -7.21 17.78
C SER A 92 7.22 -6.92 16.57
N ASP A 93 7.20 -5.67 16.12
CA ASP A 93 8.06 -5.21 15.02
C ASP A 93 8.96 -4.05 15.44
N THR A 94 9.14 -3.87 16.76
CA THR A 94 9.79 -2.69 17.36
C THR A 94 11.19 -2.43 16.82
N LEU A 95 11.99 -3.47 16.59
CA LEU A 95 13.35 -3.32 16.04
C LEU A 95 13.35 -2.92 14.56
N CYS A 96 12.32 -3.29 13.80
CA CYS A 96 12.13 -2.81 12.44
C CYS A 96 11.62 -1.36 12.45
N ASP A 97 10.66 -1.04 13.31
CA ASP A 97 10.11 0.31 13.46
C ASP A 97 11.20 1.32 13.84
N LEU A 98 12.03 1.01 14.84
CA LEU A 98 13.17 1.86 15.23
C LEU A 98 14.18 2.09 14.09
N ARG A 99 14.35 1.11 13.19
CA ARG A 99 15.18 1.30 12.00
C ARG A 99 14.50 2.20 10.97
N ALA A 100 13.18 2.07 10.83
CA ALA A 100 12.35 2.78 9.88
C ALA A 100 12.16 4.27 10.23
N GLU A 101 12.24 4.66 11.51
CA GLU A 101 12.15 6.06 11.98
C GLU A 101 13.10 7.03 11.26
N ARG A 102 14.20 6.54 10.67
CA ARG A 102 15.13 7.37 9.87
C ARG A 102 14.51 7.97 8.60
N PHE A 103 13.38 7.43 8.14
CA PHE A 103 12.68 7.85 6.93
C PHE A 103 11.57 8.86 7.29
N GLU A 104 11.97 9.94 7.94
CA GLU A 104 11.07 10.91 8.57
C GLU A 104 10.02 11.44 7.58
N SER A 105 10.37 11.61 6.30
CA SER A 105 9.48 12.17 5.27
C SER A 105 8.20 11.36 5.05
N LEU A 106 8.19 10.08 5.44
CA LEU A 106 7.05 9.17 5.26
C LEU A 106 5.97 9.32 6.35
N TYR A 107 6.32 9.94 7.49
CA TYR A 107 5.43 10.10 8.64
C TYR A 107 4.69 11.44 8.64
N PHE A 108 5.05 12.35 7.74
CA PHE A 108 4.40 13.63 7.58
C PHE A 108 3.01 13.51 6.93
N SER A 109 2.22 14.57 7.11
CA SER A 109 0.96 14.72 6.38
C SER A 109 1.24 14.89 4.89
N ALA A 110 0.24 14.62 4.05
CA ALA A 110 0.35 14.83 2.60
C ALA A 110 0.62 16.32 2.24
N GLY A 111 0.21 17.26 3.10
CA GLY A 111 0.50 18.69 2.93
C GLY A 111 1.97 19.01 3.24
N ASP A 112 2.47 18.54 4.38
CA ASP A 112 3.86 18.77 4.81
C ASP A 112 4.87 18.06 3.90
N ALA A 113 4.47 16.97 3.23
CA ALA A 113 5.29 16.28 2.25
C ALA A 113 5.79 17.22 1.13
N TYR A 114 5.06 18.29 0.81
CA TYR A 114 5.47 19.26 -0.22
C TYR A 114 6.72 20.08 0.16
N GLU A 115 7.10 20.14 1.44
CA GLU A 115 8.33 20.78 1.90
C GLU A 115 9.59 19.96 1.58
N PHE A 116 9.42 18.67 1.27
CA PHE A 116 10.52 17.78 0.92
C PHE A 116 10.87 17.86 -0.57
N ARG A 117 12.14 17.62 -0.89
CA ARG A 117 12.56 17.46 -2.29
C ARG A 117 12.06 16.12 -2.83
N LYS A 118 11.49 16.09 -4.04
CA LYS A 118 10.99 14.87 -4.70
C LYS A 118 11.94 13.66 -4.63
N PRO A 119 13.27 13.80 -4.86
CA PRO A 119 14.18 12.66 -4.76
C PRO A 119 14.27 12.08 -3.35
N VAL A 120 14.16 12.90 -2.30
CA VAL A 120 14.19 12.43 -0.90
C VAL A 120 12.98 11.54 -0.63
N LEU A 121 11.77 12.01 -0.94
CA LEU A 121 10.54 11.23 -0.76
C LEU A 121 10.58 9.90 -1.51
N ARG A 122 11.02 9.93 -2.78
CA ARG A 122 11.15 8.71 -3.59
C ARG A 122 12.15 7.73 -2.98
N ASP A 123 13.35 8.21 -2.67
CA ASP A 123 14.42 7.35 -2.16
C ASP A 123 14.07 6.79 -0.79
N GLU A 124 13.48 7.58 0.10
CA GLU A 124 13.04 7.13 1.41
C GLU A 124 11.90 6.12 1.31
N LEU A 125 10.89 6.34 0.46
CA LEU A 125 9.79 5.39 0.24
C LEU A 125 10.34 4.04 -0.23
N MET A 126 11.23 4.03 -1.24
CA MET A 126 11.84 2.81 -1.75
C MET A 126 12.69 2.09 -0.69
N ARG A 127 13.54 2.84 0.02
CA ARG A 127 14.42 2.27 1.06
C ARG A 127 13.63 1.74 2.26
N HIS A 128 12.56 2.43 2.64
CA HIS A 128 11.66 1.99 3.70
C HIS A 128 10.99 0.66 3.32
N THR A 129 10.48 0.52 2.09
CA THR A 129 9.90 -0.74 1.61
C THR A 129 10.91 -1.88 1.69
N PHE A 130 12.14 -1.70 1.20
CA PHE A 130 13.18 -2.74 1.30
C PHE A 130 13.58 -3.04 2.75
N LEU A 131 13.66 -2.03 3.60
CA LEU A 131 13.98 -2.21 5.01
C LEU A 131 12.93 -3.09 5.70
N ARG A 132 11.64 -2.82 5.46
CA ARG A 132 10.56 -3.61 6.04
C ARG A 132 10.51 -5.03 5.47
N ALA A 133 10.73 -5.20 4.17
CA ALA A 133 10.82 -6.52 3.55
C ALA A 133 11.90 -7.41 4.20
N VAL A 134 13.05 -6.82 4.55
CA VAL A 134 14.19 -7.52 5.15
C VAL A 134 14.03 -7.74 6.66
N TYR A 135 13.63 -6.72 7.40
CA TYR A 135 13.73 -6.73 8.87
C TYR A 135 12.40 -6.91 9.60
N SER A 136 11.26 -6.76 8.92
CA SER A 136 9.98 -6.90 9.60
C SER A 136 9.70 -8.36 9.96
N GLN A 137 9.20 -8.61 11.16
CA GLN A 137 8.69 -9.94 11.52
C GLN A 137 7.27 -10.18 10.97
N ARG A 138 6.60 -9.13 10.49
CA ARG A 138 5.26 -9.14 9.90
C ARG A 138 5.33 -9.40 8.39
N GLN A 139 6.00 -10.48 8.02
CA GLN A 139 6.36 -10.79 6.63
C GLN A 139 5.14 -10.87 5.70
N LEU A 140 4.06 -11.55 6.10
CA LEU A 140 2.86 -11.64 5.27
C LEU A 140 2.20 -10.28 5.07
N PHE A 141 2.20 -9.43 6.11
CA PHE A 141 1.66 -8.08 6.02
C PHE A 141 2.42 -7.24 5.01
N GLU A 142 3.76 -7.25 5.04
CA GLU A 142 4.57 -6.51 4.06
C GLU A 142 4.42 -7.05 2.63
N VAL A 143 4.31 -8.39 2.46
CA VAL A 143 3.98 -8.99 1.16
C VAL A 143 2.62 -8.53 0.62
N MET A 144 1.62 -8.40 1.49
CA MET A 144 0.30 -7.90 1.10
C MET A 144 0.32 -6.39 0.80
N VAL A 145 1.12 -5.60 1.50
CA VAL A 145 1.35 -4.18 1.18
C VAL A 145 1.92 -4.02 -0.24
N GLU A 146 2.91 -4.83 -0.60
CA GLU A 146 3.46 -4.84 -1.96
C GLU A 146 2.41 -5.31 -2.98
N PHE A 147 1.70 -6.41 -2.70
CA PHE A 147 0.66 -6.94 -3.58
C PHE A 147 -0.40 -5.89 -3.93
N TRP A 148 -0.87 -5.13 -2.93
CA TRP A 148 -1.86 -4.08 -3.15
C TRP A 148 -1.26 -2.81 -3.75
N THR A 149 0.00 -2.48 -3.45
CA THR A 149 0.69 -1.36 -4.12
C THR A 149 0.89 -1.63 -5.61
N ASP A 150 1.13 -2.89 -6.00
CA ASP A 150 1.18 -3.31 -7.41
C ASP A 150 -0.22 -3.32 -8.04
N HIS A 151 -1.23 -3.81 -7.31
CA HIS A 151 -2.60 -3.87 -7.82
C HIS A 151 -3.24 -2.49 -8.02
N LEU A 152 -2.95 -1.54 -7.12
CA LEU A 152 -3.43 -0.15 -7.15
C LEU A 152 -2.25 0.78 -7.43
N ASN A 153 -1.53 0.50 -8.51
CA ASN A 153 -0.27 1.17 -8.80
C ASN A 153 -0.47 2.68 -9.00
N ILE A 154 0.53 3.46 -8.56
CA ILE A 154 0.59 4.90 -8.74
C ILE A 154 1.99 5.25 -9.22
N ASP A 155 2.10 5.83 -10.42
CA ASP A 155 3.38 6.33 -10.93
C ASP A 155 3.78 7.61 -10.17
N LEU A 156 4.87 7.54 -9.42
CA LEU A 156 5.45 8.67 -8.69
C LEU A 156 5.86 9.83 -9.61
N SER A 157 6.07 9.59 -10.89
CA SER A 157 6.44 10.63 -11.87
C SER A 157 5.27 11.53 -12.26
N LYS A 158 4.02 11.06 -12.10
CA LYS A 158 2.83 11.79 -12.53
C LYS A 158 2.47 12.89 -11.52
N GLY A 159 2.57 14.15 -11.98
CA GLY A 159 2.12 15.32 -11.22
C GLY A 159 2.69 15.41 -9.80
N ASP A 160 1.78 15.37 -8.82
CA ASP A 160 2.08 15.47 -7.40
C ASP A 160 2.13 14.11 -6.69
N CYS A 161 2.02 12.99 -7.42
CA CYS A 161 1.97 11.64 -6.82
C CYS A 161 3.15 11.32 -5.90
N VAL A 162 4.36 11.82 -6.18
CA VAL A 162 5.53 11.63 -5.29
C VAL A 162 5.34 12.22 -3.88
N TYR A 163 4.56 13.29 -3.74
CA TYR A 163 4.25 13.92 -2.45
C TYR A 163 3.12 13.18 -1.72
N LEU A 164 2.18 12.63 -2.48
CA LEU A 164 0.96 12.05 -1.95
C LEU A 164 1.10 10.56 -1.65
N LYS A 165 2.00 9.85 -2.34
CA LYS A 165 2.18 8.40 -2.19
C LYS A 165 2.56 7.95 -0.77
N PRO A 166 3.40 8.66 0.00
CA PRO A 166 3.69 8.25 1.38
C PRO A 166 2.44 8.16 2.27
N SER A 167 1.54 9.15 2.16
CA SER A 167 0.27 9.12 2.89
C SER A 167 -0.67 8.02 2.39
N ASP A 168 -0.71 7.78 1.07
CA ASP A 168 -1.47 6.67 0.48
C ASP A 168 -0.95 5.29 0.93
N ASP A 169 0.38 5.09 0.97
CA ASP A 169 0.99 3.86 1.49
C ASP A 169 0.56 3.60 2.93
N ARG A 170 0.64 4.62 3.79
CA ARG A 170 0.33 4.51 5.23
C ARG A 170 -1.17 4.36 5.50
N ASP A 171 -1.99 5.23 4.92
CA ASP A 171 -3.39 5.42 5.32
C ASP A 171 -4.38 4.63 4.45
N VAL A 172 -3.96 4.17 3.27
CA VAL A 172 -4.76 3.33 2.36
C VAL A 172 -4.18 1.92 2.30
N ILE A 173 -2.98 1.74 1.74
CA ILE A 173 -2.47 0.40 1.46
C ILE A 173 -2.21 -0.39 2.75
N ARG A 174 -1.37 0.13 3.65
CA ARG A 174 -1.02 -0.52 4.92
C ARG A 174 -2.22 -0.70 5.83
N ARG A 175 -3.09 0.31 5.91
CA ARG A 175 -4.31 0.25 6.74
C ARG A 175 -5.25 -0.88 6.33
N HIS A 176 -5.33 -1.18 5.03
CA HIS A 176 -6.27 -2.15 4.48
C HIS A 176 -5.61 -3.45 3.97
N ALA A 177 -4.30 -3.65 4.19
CA ALA A 177 -3.53 -4.72 3.55
C ALA A 177 -4.07 -6.15 3.79
N LEU A 178 -4.59 -6.41 5.00
CA LEU A 178 -5.24 -7.67 5.38
C LEU A 178 -6.76 -7.49 5.62
N GLY A 179 -7.33 -6.36 5.18
CA GLY A 179 -8.70 -5.96 5.43
C GLY A 179 -9.69 -6.34 4.34
N ASN A 180 -10.84 -5.67 4.34
CA ASN A 180 -11.87 -5.86 3.33
C ASN A 180 -11.53 -5.15 2.01
N PHE A 181 -11.67 -5.88 0.89
CA PHE A 181 -11.34 -5.37 -0.44
C PHE A 181 -12.20 -4.17 -0.88
N ARG A 182 -13.50 -4.15 -0.57
CA ARG A 182 -14.39 -3.03 -0.90
C ARG A 182 -13.95 -1.75 -0.18
N ASP A 183 -13.52 -1.87 1.06
CA ASP A 183 -13.00 -0.73 1.82
C ASP A 183 -11.65 -0.25 1.29
N LEU A 184 -10.76 -1.16 0.88
CA LEU A 184 -9.50 -0.81 0.21
C LEU A 184 -9.75 -0.03 -1.10
N ILE A 185 -10.64 -0.55 -1.96
CA ILE A 185 -11.01 0.12 -3.21
C ILE A 185 -11.62 1.49 -2.94
N ARG A 186 -12.50 1.59 -1.94
CA ARG A 186 -13.12 2.87 -1.56
C ARG A 186 -12.13 3.88 -1.02
N ALA A 187 -11.16 3.45 -0.21
CA ALA A 187 -10.11 4.30 0.32
C ALA A 187 -9.17 4.78 -0.80
N SER A 188 -8.79 3.89 -1.72
CA SER A 188 -7.98 4.23 -2.90
C SER A 188 -8.73 5.16 -3.87
N ALA A 189 -10.02 4.92 -4.12
CA ALA A 189 -10.89 5.77 -4.95
C ALA A 189 -10.88 7.25 -4.58
N THR A 190 -10.67 7.56 -3.31
CA THR A 190 -10.66 8.94 -2.82
C THR A 190 -9.32 9.38 -2.26
N SER A 191 -8.27 8.56 -2.42
CA SER A 191 -6.93 8.96 -2.00
C SER A 191 -6.45 10.11 -2.91
N PRO A 192 -5.85 11.17 -2.36
CA PRO A 192 -5.27 12.25 -3.16
C PRO A 192 -4.31 11.75 -4.26
N ALA A 193 -3.48 10.76 -3.92
CA ALA A 193 -2.49 10.21 -4.84
C ALA A 193 -3.16 9.57 -6.06
N MET A 194 -4.23 8.79 -5.84
CA MET A 194 -4.96 8.11 -6.92
C MET A 194 -5.81 9.09 -7.73
N LEU A 195 -6.44 10.09 -7.08
CA LEU A 195 -7.17 11.16 -7.77
C LEU A 195 -6.26 12.01 -8.68
N VAL A 196 -4.98 12.19 -8.32
CA VAL A 196 -3.99 12.81 -9.21
C VAL A 196 -3.55 11.84 -10.30
N TYR A 197 -3.29 10.58 -9.95
CA TYR A 197 -2.78 9.58 -10.88
C TYR A 197 -3.78 9.26 -12.01
N LEU A 198 -5.08 9.23 -11.72
CA LEU A 198 -6.11 8.85 -12.70
C LEU A 198 -7.05 10.01 -13.08
N ASP A 199 -6.53 11.23 -12.98
CA ASP A 199 -7.15 12.46 -13.51
C ASP A 199 -8.51 12.82 -12.87
N GLY A 200 -8.73 12.44 -11.61
CA GLY A 200 -9.92 12.79 -10.84
C GLY A 200 -10.16 14.30 -10.76
N LYS A 201 -9.10 15.12 -10.69
CA LYS A 201 -9.21 16.60 -10.77
C LYS A 201 -9.90 17.10 -12.04
N SER A 202 -9.77 16.34 -13.13
CA SER A 202 -10.38 16.64 -14.43
C SER A 202 -11.73 15.96 -14.62
N ASN A 203 -12.12 15.01 -13.76
CA ASN A 203 -13.42 14.36 -13.81
C ASN A 203 -14.50 15.22 -13.14
N LYS A 204 -14.94 16.27 -13.86
CA LYS A 204 -15.93 17.23 -13.39
C LYS A 204 -16.98 17.48 -14.46
N VAL A 205 -18.21 17.74 -14.03
CA VAL A 205 -19.36 18.07 -14.86
C VAL A 205 -20.06 19.27 -14.22
N ARG A 206 -19.72 20.49 -14.67
CA ARG A 206 -20.33 21.72 -14.15
C ARG A 206 -21.62 22.05 -14.89
N ARG A 207 -22.64 22.49 -14.14
CA ARG A 207 -23.92 22.91 -14.72
C ARG A 207 -23.74 24.06 -15.72
N GLY A 208 -24.29 23.91 -16.92
CA GLY A 208 -24.23 24.94 -17.97
C GLY A 208 -22.87 25.03 -18.67
N SER A 209 -22.03 23.99 -18.55
CA SER A 209 -20.76 23.87 -19.29
C SER A 209 -20.80 22.68 -20.25
N ASP A 210 -19.85 22.64 -21.18
CA ASP A 210 -19.61 21.51 -22.08
C ASP A 210 -18.68 20.44 -21.48
N ASP A 211 -18.49 20.48 -20.15
CA ASP A 211 -17.68 19.49 -19.43
C ASP A 211 -18.24 18.07 -19.66
N LYS A 212 -17.33 17.11 -19.87
CA LYS A 212 -17.65 15.69 -19.98
C LYS A 212 -16.91 14.91 -18.89
N PRO A 213 -17.53 13.87 -18.29
CA PRO A 213 -16.83 12.98 -17.38
C PRO A 213 -15.53 12.44 -18.00
N ASN A 214 -14.46 12.44 -17.21
CA ASN A 214 -13.21 11.83 -17.62
C ASN A 214 -13.25 10.33 -17.32
N GLU A 215 -13.19 9.52 -18.37
CA GLU A 215 -13.29 8.07 -18.29
C GLU A 215 -12.04 7.35 -17.75
N ASN A 216 -10.90 8.04 -17.60
CA ASN A 216 -9.63 7.40 -17.28
C ASN A 216 -9.73 6.55 -15.99
N TYR A 217 -10.09 7.15 -14.87
CA TYR A 217 -10.23 6.38 -13.62
C TYR A 217 -11.36 5.35 -13.70
N ALA A 218 -12.48 5.66 -14.36
CA ALA A 218 -13.56 4.69 -14.49
C ALA A 218 -13.14 3.42 -15.24
N ARG A 219 -12.30 3.58 -16.27
CA ARG A 219 -11.73 2.46 -17.01
C ARG A 219 -10.82 1.64 -16.12
N GLU A 220 -9.84 2.26 -15.47
CA GLU A 220 -8.91 1.53 -14.60
C GLU A 220 -9.61 0.85 -13.41
N LEU A 221 -10.62 1.50 -12.82
CA LEU A 221 -11.40 0.93 -11.74
C LEU A 221 -12.07 -0.38 -12.18
N LEU A 222 -12.73 -0.39 -13.34
CA LEU A 222 -13.41 -1.58 -13.86
C LEU A 222 -12.42 -2.62 -14.40
N GLU A 223 -11.40 -2.19 -15.14
CA GLU A 223 -10.48 -3.03 -15.89
C GLU A 223 -9.36 -3.60 -15.02
N LEU A 224 -8.59 -2.75 -14.34
CA LEU A 224 -7.37 -3.15 -13.64
C LEU A 224 -7.58 -3.39 -12.15
N HIS A 225 -8.48 -2.62 -11.52
CA HIS A 225 -8.67 -2.70 -10.08
C HIS A 225 -9.78 -3.64 -9.65
N THR A 226 -10.69 -4.07 -10.54
CA THR A 226 -11.82 -4.92 -10.15
C THR A 226 -12.10 -6.07 -11.10
N LEU A 227 -12.79 -5.88 -12.23
CA LEU A 227 -13.34 -7.00 -13.01
C LEU A 227 -12.29 -7.73 -13.87
N GLY A 228 -11.12 -7.12 -14.12
CA GLY A 228 -10.16 -7.61 -15.10
C GLY A 228 -10.52 -7.19 -16.53
N VAL A 229 -9.56 -7.25 -17.46
CA VAL A 229 -9.73 -6.86 -18.88
C VAL A 229 -10.87 -7.61 -19.59
N ASP A 230 -11.03 -8.91 -19.30
CA ASP A 230 -12.12 -9.74 -19.83
C ASP A 230 -13.31 -9.83 -18.85
N GLY A 231 -13.47 -8.82 -18.02
CA GLY A 231 -14.40 -8.78 -16.90
C GLY A 231 -15.88 -8.70 -17.27
N GLY A 232 -16.19 -8.44 -18.54
CA GLY A 232 -17.55 -8.39 -19.08
C GLY A 232 -18.24 -7.02 -18.98
N TYR A 233 -17.50 -5.95 -18.71
CA TYR A 233 -18.02 -4.58 -18.77
C TYR A 233 -18.00 -4.04 -20.21
N THR A 234 -18.83 -3.05 -20.47
CA THR A 234 -18.91 -2.37 -21.77
C THR A 234 -18.34 -0.96 -21.71
N GLN A 235 -18.11 -0.36 -22.87
CA GLN A 235 -17.76 1.05 -22.95
C GLN A 235 -18.85 1.97 -22.35
N GLN A 236 -20.12 1.53 -22.35
CA GLN A 236 -21.16 2.30 -21.68
C GLN A 236 -20.99 2.26 -20.16
N ASP A 237 -20.62 1.12 -19.58
CA ASP A 237 -20.36 1.01 -18.15
C ASP A 237 -19.21 1.92 -17.71
N VAL A 238 -18.16 2.06 -18.54
CA VAL A 238 -17.06 3.00 -18.29
C VAL A 238 -17.57 4.45 -18.22
N ARG A 239 -18.42 4.87 -19.15
CA ARG A 239 -19.02 6.22 -19.14
C ARG A 239 -19.87 6.46 -17.89
N GLU A 240 -20.69 5.47 -17.53
CA GLU A 240 -21.60 5.56 -16.39
C GLU A 240 -20.82 5.55 -15.07
N ALA A 241 -19.76 4.75 -14.97
CA ALA A 241 -18.83 4.78 -13.84
C ALA A 241 -18.07 6.11 -13.74
N ALA A 242 -17.68 6.72 -14.87
CA ALA A 242 -17.05 8.04 -14.89
C ALA A 242 -17.98 9.12 -14.33
N ARG A 243 -19.28 9.04 -14.65
CA ARG A 243 -20.31 9.91 -14.05
C ARG A 243 -20.39 9.71 -12.55
N CYS A 244 -20.37 8.47 -12.03
CA CYS A 244 -20.37 8.19 -10.59
C CYS A 244 -19.15 8.77 -9.87
N LEU A 245 -17.97 8.74 -10.52
CA LEU A 245 -16.71 9.27 -9.99
C LEU A 245 -16.60 10.80 -10.08
N SER A 246 -17.46 11.47 -10.88
CA SER A 246 -17.33 12.90 -11.13
C SER A 246 -17.48 13.72 -9.83
N GLY A 247 -16.75 14.83 -9.72
CA GLY A 247 -16.78 15.68 -8.52
C GLY A 247 -15.86 15.24 -7.38
N TRP A 248 -15.39 14.00 -7.33
CA TRP A 248 -14.27 13.61 -6.45
C TRP A 248 -12.98 14.23 -6.97
N THR A 249 -12.31 15.00 -6.13
CA THR A 249 -11.17 15.83 -6.56
C THR A 249 -10.14 16.03 -5.47
N PHE A 250 -9.01 16.60 -5.90
CA PHE A 250 -7.88 16.98 -5.07
C PHE A 250 -7.49 18.43 -5.37
N ASP A 251 -7.17 19.19 -4.32
CA ASP A 251 -6.66 20.55 -4.43
C ASP A 251 -5.51 20.79 -3.44
N ARG A 252 -4.30 20.93 -3.97
CA ARG A 252 -3.10 21.25 -3.21
C ARG A 252 -3.23 22.52 -2.37
N ASN A 253 -3.88 23.57 -2.90
CA ASN A 253 -4.01 24.83 -2.17
C ASN A 253 -4.90 24.67 -0.93
N ARG A 254 -5.85 23.72 -0.99
CA ARG A 254 -6.72 23.36 0.13
C ARG A 254 -5.94 22.72 1.28
N PHE A 255 -4.88 21.96 0.98
CA PHE A 255 -4.06 21.31 1.99
C PHE A 255 -3.34 22.34 2.87
N PHE A 256 -2.69 23.31 2.23
CA PHE A 256 -2.03 24.42 2.94
C PHE A 256 -3.02 25.31 3.70
N ALA A 257 -4.17 25.61 3.09
CA ALA A 257 -5.12 26.57 3.67
C ALA A 257 -5.96 26.00 4.83
N MET A 258 -6.23 24.68 4.84
CA MET A 258 -7.14 24.06 5.79
C MET A 258 -6.53 22.93 6.63
N ASN A 259 -5.22 22.68 6.52
CA ASN A 259 -4.54 21.55 7.16
C ASN A 259 -5.26 20.21 6.87
N GLN A 260 -5.72 20.04 5.64
CA GLN A 260 -6.41 18.83 5.18
C GLN A 260 -5.45 17.97 4.36
N SER A 261 -5.59 16.66 4.46
CA SER A 261 -4.75 15.68 3.76
C SER A 261 -5.57 14.68 2.93
N GLU A 262 -6.85 14.98 2.70
CA GLU A 262 -7.82 14.05 2.10
C GLU A 262 -8.38 14.57 0.77
N GLY A 263 -8.75 13.65 -0.11
CA GLY A 263 -9.59 13.96 -1.26
C GLY A 263 -10.96 14.44 -0.81
N PHE A 264 -11.67 15.17 -1.67
CA PHE A 264 -12.98 15.69 -1.31
C PHE A 264 -13.95 15.72 -2.48
N PHE A 265 -15.23 15.73 -2.13
CA PHE A 265 -16.31 15.77 -3.10
C PHE A 265 -16.80 17.20 -3.35
N ARG A 266 -17.02 17.53 -4.63
CA ARG A 266 -17.62 18.79 -5.07
C ARG A 266 -18.95 18.52 -5.76
N ASN A 267 -20.02 18.82 -5.05
CA ASN A 267 -21.39 18.63 -5.57
C ASN A 267 -21.66 19.46 -6.84
N ASP A 268 -21.03 20.64 -6.98
CA ASP A 268 -21.16 21.50 -8.15
C ASP A 268 -20.45 20.95 -9.41
N TRP A 269 -19.66 19.89 -9.25
CA TRP A 269 -18.86 19.24 -10.31
C TRP A 269 -19.34 17.81 -10.60
N HIS A 270 -20.44 17.37 -9.98
CA HIS A 270 -20.93 16.00 -10.11
C HIS A 270 -22.10 15.94 -11.11
N ASP A 271 -22.07 14.92 -11.97
CA ASP A 271 -23.26 14.52 -12.73
C ASP A 271 -24.16 13.70 -11.82
N ASP A 272 -25.18 14.34 -11.25
CA ASP A 272 -26.11 13.74 -10.29
C ASP A 272 -27.34 13.08 -10.96
N GLY A 273 -27.29 12.87 -12.28
CA GLY A 273 -28.35 12.17 -13.00
C GLY A 273 -28.37 10.68 -12.69
N ALA A 274 -29.46 9.98 -13.02
CA ALA A 274 -29.52 8.53 -12.88
C ALA A 274 -28.47 7.86 -13.78
N LYS A 275 -27.92 6.73 -13.32
CA LYS A 275 -26.82 6.01 -13.97
C LYS A 275 -27.15 4.53 -14.04
N LYS A 276 -26.52 3.82 -14.98
CA LYS A 276 -26.65 2.37 -15.10
C LYS A 276 -25.28 1.74 -15.31
N VAL A 277 -24.80 0.99 -14.33
CA VAL A 277 -23.47 0.36 -14.35
C VAL A 277 -23.64 -1.14 -14.15
N LEU A 278 -23.06 -1.94 -15.05
CA LEU A 278 -23.08 -3.41 -15.01
C LEU A 278 -24.50 -3.98 -14.86
N GLY A 279 -25.44 -3.36 -15.58
CA GLY A 279 -26.86 -3.73 -15.55
C GLY A 279 -27.64 -3.20 -14.34
N GLN A 280 -26.98 -2.64 -13.32
CA GLN A 280 -27.60 -2.12 -12.09
C GLN A 280 -27.87 -0.61 -12.21
N THR A 281 -29.02 -0.17 -11.71
CA THR A 281 -29.41 1.25 -11.72
C THR A 281 -28.97 1.95 -10.45
N ILE A 282 -28.31 3.09 -10.59
CA ILE A 282 -28.04 4.05 -9.50
C ILE A 282 -28.99 5.23 -9.69
N ALA A 283 -29.78 5.52 -8.66
CA ALA A 283 -30.76 6.61 -8.70
C ALA A 283 -30.08 7.98 -8.81
N ALA A 284 -30.76 8.95 -9.42
CA ALA A 284 -30.32 10.35 -9.40
C ALA A 284 -30.34 10.92 -7.98
N GLY A 285 -29.57 11.96 -7.70
CA GLY A 285 -29.59 12.64 -6.41
C GLY A 285 -28.70 12.02 -5.34
N GLY A 286 -27.81 11.10 -5.70
CA GLY A 286 -26.94 10.38 -4.76
C GLY A 286 -25.67 11.15 -4.38
N GLY A 287 -25.21 12.07 -5.23
CA GLY A 287 -24.01 12.87 -5.01
C GLY A 287 -22.79 12.01 -4.70
N GLU A 288 -22.13 12.26 -3.56
CA GLU A 288 -20.92 11.52 -3.15
C GLU A 288 -21.14 10.00 -3.01
N LYS A 289 -22.38 9.57 -2.74
CA LYS A 289 -22.76 8.17 -2.51
C LYS A 289 -22.78 7.34 -3.79
N ASP A 290 -22.76 7.99 -4.95
CA ASP A 290 -22.71 7.28 -6.23
C ASP A 290 -21.41 6.50 -6.39
N LEU A 291 -20.31 6.99 -5.81
CA LEU A 291 -19.05 6.26 -5.76
C LEU A 291 -19.19 4.98 -4.92
N ASP A 292 -19.82 5.07 -3.76
CA ASP A 292 -20.06 3.89 -2.91
C ASP A 292 -20.93 2.87 -3.62
N ALA A 293 -21.99 3.30 -4.32
CA ALA A 293 -22.84 2.42 -5.11
C ALA A 293 -22.08 1.75 -6.28
N LEU A 294 -21.24 2.51 -6.99
CA LEU A 294 -20.39 1.99 -8.06
C LEU A 294 -19.44 0.90 -7.54
N ILE A 295 -18.73 1.18 -6.46
CA ILE A 295 -17.77 0.22 -5.85
C ILE A 295 -18.52 -1.02 -5.36
N ASP A 296 -19.68 -0.83 -4.75
CA ASP A 296 -20.54 -1.92 -4.31
C ASP A 296 -21.00 -2.82 -5.44
N ILE A 297 -21.30 -2.27 -6.62
CA ILE A 297 -21.64 -3.03 -7.82
C ILE A 297 -20.41 -3.77 -8.35
N ALA A 298 -19.27 -3.08 -8.48
CA ALA A 298 -18.03 -3.65 -9.02
C ALA A 298 -17.47 -4.77 -8.13
N CYS A 299 -17.39 -4.56 -6.81
CA CYS A 299 -16.88 -5.55 -5.87
C CYS A 299 -17.77 -6.79 -5.73
N ARG A 300 -19.09 -6.67 -5.93
CA ARG A 300 -20.02 -7.83 -5.92
C ARG A 300 -20.08 -8.56 -7.26
N HIS A 301 -19.45 -8.04 -8.31
CA HIS A 301 -19.44 -8.68 -9.61
C HIS A 301 -18.62 -9.99 -9.57
N PRO A 302 -19.14 -11.12 -10.09
CA PRO A 302 -18.42 -12.41 -10.04
C PRO A 302 -17.03 -12.36 -10.68
N SER A 303 -16.84 -11.57 -11.74
CA SER A 303 -15.52 -11.38 -12.37
C SER A 303 -14.50 -10.79 -11.41
N THR A 304 -14.91 -9.89 -10.50
CA THR A 304 -14.02 -9.28 -9.51
C THR A 304 -13.50 -10.31 -8.52
N ALA A 305 -14.40 -11.14 -7.97
CA ALA A 305 -14.00 -12.22 -7.06
C ALA A 305 -13.04 -13.19 -7.76
N LYS A 306 -13.34 -13.57 -9.01
CA LYS A 306 -12.48 -14.46 -9.80
C LYS A 306 -11.12 -13.83 -10.11
N PHE A 307 -11.08 -12.54 -10.47
CA PHE A 307 -9.86 -11.82 -10.79
C PHE A 307 -8.92 -11.74 -9.58
N ILE A 308 -9.44 -11.28 -8.44
CA ILE A 308 -8.66 -11.17 -7.20
C ILE A 308 -8.22 -12.53 -6.68
N ALA A 309 -9.11 -13.54 -6.68
CA ALA A 309 -8.77 -14.91 -6.30
C ALA A 309 -7.65 -15.48 -7.17
N THR A 310 -7.68 -15.22 -8.48
CA THR A 310 -6.63 -15.64 -9.41
C THR A 310 -5.28 -14.99 -9.06
N LYS A 311 -5.26 -13.66 -8.86
CA LYS A 311 -4.03 -12.94 -8.47
C LYS A 311 -3.46 -13.45 -7.13
N LEU A 312 -4.31 -13.69 -6.14
CA LEU A 312 -3.89 -14.25 -4.85
C LEU A 312 -3.32 -15.67 -4.99
N CYS A 313 -3.96 -16.53 -5.80
CA CYS A 313 -3.45 -17.88 -6.05
C CYS A 313 -2.10 -17.84 -6.78
N HIS A 314 -1.92 -16.91 -7.74
CA HIS A 314 -0.62 -16.70 -8.38
C HIS A 314 0.47 -16.31 -7.38
N ARG A 315 0.15 -15.41 -6.44
CA ARG A 315 1.11 -14.96 -5.42
C ARG A 315 1.46 -16.07 -4.44
N PHE A 316 0.46 -16.76 -3.91
CA PHE A 316 0.62 -17.62 -2.74
C PHE A 316 0.74 -19.11 -3.03
N VAL A 317 0.33 -19.57 -4.21
CA VAL A 317 0.25 -21.00 -4.52
C VAL A 317 1.25 -21.39 -5.60
N SER A 318 1.06 -20.92 -6.84
CA SER A 318 1.89 -21.31 -7.97
C SER A 318 1.72 -20.36 -9.14
N TYR A 319 2.66 -20.38 -10.09
CA TYR A 319 2.51 -19.61 -11.34
C TYR A 319 1.29 -20.07 -12.14
N GLU A 320 0.97 -21.36 -12.13
CA GLU A 320 -0.25 -21.92 -12.72
C GLU A 320 -1.11 -22.53 -11.60
N PRO A 321 -2.02 -21.75 -10.99
CA PRO A 321 -2.85 -22.24 -9.90
C PRO A 321 -3.98 -23.16 -10.42
N PRO A 322 -4.35 -24.21 -9.68
CA PRO A 322 -5.48 -25.06 -10.05
C PRO A 322 -6.78 -24.27 -10.14
N ALA A 323 -7.54 -24.44 -11.23
CA ALA A 323 -8.79 -23.70 -11.47
C ALA A 323 -9.81 -23.92 -10.34
N ASN A 324 -9.93 -25.15 -9.82
CA ASN A 324 -10.82 -25.46 -8.71
C ASN A 324 -10.45 -24.72 -7.41
N LEU A 325 -9.19 -24.36 -7.21
CA LEU A 325 -8.77 -23.57 -6.05
C LEU A 325 -9.21 -22.11 -6.24
N VAL A 326 -9.00 -21.55 -7.43
CA VAL A 326 -9.46 -20.20 -7.77
C VAL A 326 -10.97 -20.08 -7.60
N ASP A 327 -11.74 -21.03 -8.15
CA ASP A 327 -13.20 -21.01 -8.05
C ASP A 327 -13.70 -21.11 -6.60
N ARG A 328 -13.00 -21.90 -5.77
CA ARG A 328 -13.31 -21.97 -4.33
C ARG A 328 -13.04 -20.64 -3.63
N LEU A 329 -11.90 -20.00 -3.88
CA LEU A 329 -11.59 -18.71 -3.27
C LEU A 329 -12.56 -17.62 -3.72
N ALA A 330 -12.96 -17.61 -4.98
CA ALA A 330 -13.90 -16.64 -5.54
C ALA A 330 -15.34 -16.77 -4.98
N SER A 331 -15.63 -17.82 -4.22
CA SER A 331 -16.95 -18.10 -3.64
C SER A 331 -17.09 -17.72 -2.16
N VAL A 332 -16.03 -17.21 -1.53
CA VAL A 332 -15.97 -16.77 -0.12
C VAL A 332 -16.38 -15.31 0.00
#